data_AF-A0A934EBQ0-F1
#
_entry.id   AF-A0A934EBQ0-F1
#
_cell.length_a   1.000
_cell.length_b   1.000
_cell.length_c   1.000
_cell.angle_alpha   90.00
_cell.angle_beta   90.00
_cell.angle_gamma   90.00
#
_symmetry.space_group_name_H-M   'P 1'
#
loop_
_entity.id
_entity.type
_entity.pdbx_description
1 polymer ?
#
loop_
_entity_poly.entity_id
_entity_poly.type
_entity_poly.pdbx_seq_one_letter_code
_entity_poly.pdbx_strand_id
1 'polypeptide(L)'
;MTNFHEHALWQESYVALMDVHDVVDEIELTEGQAEMVEKLLESCQNVTAKIADGLSRLDHRVGRDCIYESVGLVAVARTQLAVSWGRGLMEDDVFRGLDTKYAKLSESLQRYK
;
A
#
# COMPACT_ATOMS: atom_id res chain seq x y z
N MET A 1 -2.49 8.36 24.02
CA MET A 1 -2.37 8.25 22.56
C MET A 1 -2.46 6.78 22.24
N THR A 2 -3.47 6.35 21.50
CA THR A 2 -3.58 4.96 21.04
C THR A 2 -2.42 4.71 20.06
N ASN A 3 -1.70 3.61 20.23
CA ASN A 3 -0.61 3.25 19.35
C ASN A 3 -1.18 2.96 17.95
N PHE A 4 -0.72 3.65 16.90
CA PHE A 4 -1.27 3.46 15.55
C PHE A 4 -1.07 2.01 15.04
N HIS A 5 -0.06 1.29 15.55
CA HIS A 5 0.19 -0.11 15.22
C HIS A 5 -0.96 -1.06 15.64
N GLU A 6 -1.80 -0.64 16.58
CA GLU A 6 -2.95 -1.42 17.06
C GLU A 6 -4.22 -1.18 16.21
N HIS A 7 -4.18 -0.19 15.31
CA HIS A 7 -5.33 0.18 14.51
C HIS A 7 -5.49 -0.76 13.31
N ALA A 8 -6.68 -1.35 13.15
CA ALA A 8 -6.97 -2.33 12.10
C ALA A 8 -6.62 -1.83 10.68
N LEU A 9 -6.90 -0.57 10.38
CA LEU A 9 -6.60 0.05 9.09
C LEU A 9 -5.10 0.06 8.77
N TRP A 10 -4.26 0.30 9.77
CA TRP A 10 -2.80 0.28 9.61
C TRP A 10 -2.29 -1.16 9.48
N GLN A 11 -2.85 -2.09 10.26
CA GLN A 11 -2.51 -3.50 10.17
C GLN A 11 -2.87 -4.07 8.79
N GLU A 12 -4.03 -3.71 8.24
CA GLU A 12 -4.47 -4.10 6.90
C GLU A 12 -3.48 -3.58 5.83
N SER A 13 -3.08 -2.31 5.90
CA SER A 13 -2.11 -1.76 4.95
C SER A 13 -0.71 -2.36 5.11
N TYR A 14 -0.29 -2.66 6.35
CA TYR A 14 1.00 -3.26 6.62
C TYR A 14 1.08 -4.69 6.08
N VAL A 15 0.03 -5.51 6.29
CA VAL A 15 -0.03 -6.86 5.70
C VAL A 15 0.07 -6.78 4.18
N ALA A 16 -0.73 -5.91 3.54
CA ALA A 16 -0.67 -5.72 2.10
C ALA A 16 0.72 -5.29 1.59
N LEU A 17 1.43 -4.44 2.34
CA LEU A 17 2.81 -4.04 2.03
C LEU A 17 3.79 -5.22 2.16
N MET A 18 3.71 -6.00 3.23
CA MET A 18 4.59 -7.16 3.43
C MET A 18 4.37 -8.23 2.35
N ASP A 19 3.12 -8.45 1.93
CA ASP A 19 2.83 -9.35 0.81
C ASP A 19 3.49 -8.89 -0.51
N VAL A 20 3.65 -7.57 -0.71
CA VAL A 20 4.40 -7.05 -1.87
C VAL A 20 5.89 -7.33 -1.72
N HIS A 21 6.45 -7.16 -0.52
CA HIS A 21 7.84 -7.51 -0.23
C HIS A 21 8.12 -9.00 -0.50
N ASP A 22 7.27 -9.88 0.03
CA ASP A 22 7.41 -11.33 -0.16
C ASP A 22 7.47 -11.70 -1.65
N VAL A 23 6.69 -11.02 -2.50
CA VAL A 23 6.69 -11.26 -3.95
C VAL A 23 7.96 -10.75 -4.61
N VAL A 24 8.45 -9.55 -4.26
CA VAL A 24 9.59 -8.94 -4.96
C VAL A 24 10.95 -9.45 -4.49
N ASP A 25 11.04 -9.92 -3.24
CA ASP A 25 12.27 -10.49 -2.66
C ASP A 25 12.62 -11.85 -3.30
N GLU A 26 11.65 -12.53 -3.91
CA GLU A 26 11.84 -13.79 -4.65
C GLU A 26 12.30 -13.59 -6.11
N ILE A 27 12.36 -12.35 -6.61
CA ILE A 27 12.64 -12.06 -8.02
C ILE A 27 14.14 -11.82 -8.23
N GLU A 28 14.75 -12.53 -9.18
CA GLU A 28 16.05 -12.15 -9.73
C GLU A 28 15.90 -10.92 -10.65
N LEU A 29 16.34 -9.76 -10.16
CA LEU A 29 16.16 -8.49 -10.86
C LEU A 29 17.29 -8.21 -11.85
N THR A 30 16.90 -7.80 -13.06
CA THR A 30 17.80 -7.09 -13.98
C THR A 30 17.93 -5.61 -13.58
N GLU A 31 18.97 -4.93 -14.06
CA GLU A 31 19.25 -3.52 -13.73
C GLU A 31 18.05 -2.59 -14.03
N GLY A 32 17.29 -2.86 -15.09
CA GLY A 32 16.08 -2.10 -15.43
C GLY A 32 14.82 -2.47 -14.63
N GLN A 33 14.83 -3.60 -13.91
CA GLN A 33 13.71 -4.05 -13.08
C GLN A 33 13.84 -3.57 -11.63
N ALA A 34 15.05 -3.35 -11.14
CA ALA A 34 15.30 -2.83 -9.80
C ALA A 34 14.61 -1.48 -9.56
N GLU A 35 14.71 -0.53 -10.49
CA GLU A 35 14.04 0.78 -10.38
C GLU A 35 12.51 0.65 -10.34
N MET A 36 11.93 -0.31 -11.07
CA MET A 36 10.48 -0.53 -11.05
C MET A 36 10.02 -1.13 -9.72
N VAL A 37 10.78 -2.08 -9.17
CA VAL A 37 10.51 -2.66 -7.85
C VAL A 37 10.62 -1.59 -6.76
N GLU A 38 11.64 -0.73 -6.83
CA GLU A 38 11.80 0.38 -5.88
C GLU A 38 10.58 1.31 -5.91
N LYS A 39 10.11 1.72 -7.09
CA LYS A 39 8.91 2.57 -7.23
C LYS A 39 7.63 1.89 -6.74
N LEU A 40 7.50 0.58 -6.93
CA LEU A 40 6.39 -0.20 -6.40
C LEU A 40 6.42 -0.19 -4.87
N LEU A 41 7.55 -0.55 -4.27
CA LEU A 41 7.73 -0.59 -2.83
C LEU A 41 7.52 0.79 -2.18
N GLU A 42 8.07 1.85 -2.77
CA GLU A 42 7.88 3.22 -2.31
C GLU A 42 6.39 3.61 -2.33
N SER A 43 5.68 3.28 -3.41
CA SER A 43 4.25 3.58 -3.52
C SER A 43 3.42 2.86 -2.46
N CYS A 44 3.71 1.57 -2.24
CA CYS A 44 3.06 0.75 -1.23
C CYS A 44 3.39 1.23 0.20
N GLN A 45 4.64 1.59 0.46
CA GLN A 45 5.10 2.11 1.75
C GLN A 45 4.46 3.45 2.07
N ASN A 46 4.32 4.33 1.08
CA ASN A 46 3.68 5.63 1.24
C ASN A 46 2.22 5.52 1.70
N VAL A 47 1.49 4.49 1.27
CA VAL A 47 0.13 4.21 1.78
C VAL A 47 0.17 3.93 3.29
N THR A 48 0.98 2.97 3.72
CA THR A 48 1.08 2.58 5.13
C THR A 48 1.59 3.72 6.01
N ALA A 49 2.57 4.48 5.52
CA ALA A 49 3.11 5.64 6.22
C ALA A 49 2.08 6.77 6.37
N LYS A 50 1.28 7.06 5.33
CA LYS A 50 0.25 8.10 5.38
C LYS A 50 -0.90 7.72 6.33
N ILE A 51 -1.26 6.45 6.39
CA ILE A 51 -2.23 5.94 7.37
C ILE A 51 -1.69 6.13 8.79
N ALA A 52 -0.43 5.76 9.04
CA ALA A 52 0.21 5.97 10.33
C ALA A 52 0.25 7.46 10.73
N ASP A 53 0.55 8.34 9.76
CA ASP A 53 0.53 9.80 9.97
C ASP A 53 -0.87 10.26 10.43
N GLY A 54 -1.91 9.91 9.67
CA GLY A 54 -3.29 10.29 10.00
C GLY A 54 -3.74 9.80 11.37
N LEU A 55 -3.43 8.56 11.73
CA LEU A 55 -3.76 7.97 13.04
C LEU A 55 -2.99 8.58 14.21
N SER A 56 -1.83 9.19 13.94
CA SER A 56 -0.96 9.78 14.96
C SER A 56 -1.24 11.27 15.21
N ARG A 57 -2.10 11.91 14.40
CA ARG A 57 -2.45 13.34 14.58
C ARG A 57 -3.32 13.54 15.82
N LEU A 58 -3.01 14.58 16.57
CA LEU A 58 -3.81 15.04 17.72
C LEU A 58 -5.14 15.66 17.28
N ASP A 59 -5.14 16.40 16.17
CA ASP A 59 -6.36 16.97 15.59
C ASP A 59 -7.05 15.90 14.74
N HIS A 60 -8.22 15.44 15.20
CA HIS A 60 -9.02 14.42 14.53
C HIS A 60 -9.42 14.79 13.09
N ARG A 61 -9.65 16.07 12.80
CA ARG A 61 -10.01 16.50 11.45
C ARG A 61 -8.83 16.37 10.50
N VAL A 62 -7.67 16.87 10.92
CA VAL A 62 -6.42 16.77 10.14
C VAL A 62 -6.00 15.30 9.97
N GLY A 63 -6.15 14.50 11.03
CA GLY A 63 -5.90 13.06 10.97
C GLY A 63 -6.79 12.37 9.95
N ARG A 64 -8.10 12.66 9.97
CA ARG A 64 -9.06 12.11 9.01
C ARG A 64 -8.78 12.56 7.57
N ASP A 65 -8.41 13.83 7.36
CA ASP A 65 -8.03 14.32 6.03
C ASP A 65 -6.81 13.57 5.49
N CYS A 66 -5.81 13.28 6.33
CA CYS A 66 -4.66 12.44 5.95
C CYS A 66 -5.06 10.99 5.60
N ILE A 67 -6.02 10.41 6.33
CA ILE A 67 -6.57 9.08 6.01
C ILE A 67 -7.26 9.10 4.64
N TYR A 68 -8.04 10.13 4.32
CA TYR A 68 -8.69 10.24 3.01
C TYR A 68 -7.69 10.46 1.87
N GLU A 69 -6.62 11.22 2.08
CA GLU A 69 -5.53 11.35 1.11
C GLU A 69 -4.88 10.00 0.77
N SER A 70 -4.86 9.05 1.73
CA SER A 70 -4.32 7.71 1.51
C SER A 70 -5.08 6.93 0.42
N VAL A 71 -6.34 7.27 0.13
CA VAL A 71 -7.11 6.67 -0.97
C VAL A 71 -6.45 6.94 -2.32
N GLY A 72 -5.92 8.15 -2.52
CA GLY A 72 -5.17 8.51 -3.73
C GLY A 72 -3.86 7.73 -3.83
N LEU A 73 -3.16 7.55 -2.70
CA LEU A 73 -1.93 6.76 -2.65
C LEU A 73 -2.19 5.28 -2.97
N VAL A 74 -3.32 4.72 -2.52
CA VAL A 74 -3.72 3.36 -2.90
C VAL A 74 -3.90 3.24 -4.41
N ALA A 75 -4.50 4.23 -5.07
CA ALA A 75 -4.63 4.22 -6.54
C ALA A 75 -3.26 4.24 -7.24
N VAL A 76 -2.29 4.99 -6.70
CA VAL A 76 -0.91 4.99 -7.20
C VAL A 76 -0.24 3.63 -7.00
N ALA A 77 -0.34 3.04 -5.82
CA ALA A 77 0.21 1.71 -5.53
C ALA A 77 -0.37 0.63 -6.45
N ARG A 78 -1.69 0.63 -6.67
CA ARG A 78 -2.36 -0.28 -7.62
C ARG A 78 -1.90 -0.06 -9.07
N THR A 79 -1.62 1.18 -9.44
CA THR A 79 -1.06 1.48 -10.77
C THR A 79 0.34 0.88 -10.91
N GLN A 80 1.20 0.99 -9.89
CA GLN A 80 2.52 0.36 -9.93
C GLN A 80 2.46 -1.16 -9.90
N LEU A 81 1.51 -1.76 -9.17
CA LEU A 81 1.25 -3.20 -9.24
C LEU A 81 0.91 -3.65 -10.66
N ALA A 82 0.02 -2.92 -11.34
CA ALA A 82 -0.36 -3.22 -12.72
C ALA A 82 0.81 -3.06 -13.71
N VAL A 83 1.68 -2.06 -13.50
CA VAL A 83 2.91 -1.88 -14.28
C VAL A 83 3.85 -3.07 -14.06
N SER A 84 4.12 -3.45 -12.82
CA SER A 84 5.00 -4.57 -12.49
C SER A 84 4.48 -5.90 -13.07
N TRP A 85 3.17 -6.15 -12.97
CA TRP A 85 2.52 -7.28 -13.64
C TRP A 85 2.68 -7.23 -15.17
N GLY A 86 2.38 -6.09 -15.81
CA GLY A 86 2.53 -5.93 -17.27
C GLY A 86 3.97 -6.07 -17.76
N ARG A 87 4.95 -5.97 -16.85
CA ARG A 87 6.39 -6.17 -17.13
C ARG A 87 6.87 -7.58 -16.79
N GLY A 88 5.97 -8.47 -16.37
CA GLY A 88 6.27 -9.87 -16.06
C GLY A 88 7.01 -10.06 -14.73
N LEU A 89 6.88 -9.11 -13.79
CA LEU A 89 7.49 -9.24 -12.45
C LEU A 89 6.64 -10.09 -11.50
N MET A 90 5.38 -10.36 -11.83
CA MET A 90 4.51 -11.20 -11.00
C MET A 90 3.50 -11.94 -11.87
N GLU A 91 3.07 -13.09 -11.38
CA GLU A 91 2.03 -13.89 -12.02
C GLU A 91 0.64 -13.26 -11.86
N ASP A 92 -0.30 -13.69 -12.70
CA ASP A 92 -1.66 -13.16 -12.77
C ASP A 92 -2.43 -13.30 -11.45
N ASP A 93 -2.25 -14.42 -10.76
CA ASP A 93 -2.91 -14.73 -9.48
C ASP A 93 -2.32 -13.90 -8.34
N VAL A 94 -1.00 -13.73 -8.30
CA VAL A 94 -0.28 -12.85 -7.37
C VAL A 94 -0.77 -11.41 -7.53
N PHE A 95 -0.78 -10.90 -8.78
CA PHE A 95 -1.26 -9.56 -9.09
C PHE A 95 -2.71 -9.37 -8.62
N ARG A 96 -3.62 -10.29 -8.98
CA ARG A 96 -5.03 -10.19 -8.57
C ARG A 96 -5.20 -10.24 -7.05
N GLY A 97 -4.41 -11.05 -6.37
CA GLY A 97 -4.40 -11.12 -4.91
C GLY A 97 -4.01 -9.79 -4.26
N LEU A 98 -2.90 -9.21 -4.71
CA LEU A 98 -2.41 -7.91 -4.22
C LEU A 98 -3.37 -6.77 -4.58
N ASP A 99 -3.83 -6.69 -5.83
CA ASP A 99 -4.77 -5.66 -6.27
C ASP A 99 -6.09 -5.71 -5.48
N THR A 100 -6.58 -6.91 -5.17
CA THR A 100 -7.76 -7.10 -4.33
C THR A 100 -7.53 -6.62 -2.90
N LYS A 101 -6.35 -6.85 -2.31
CA LYS A 101 -6.00 -6.34 -0.97
C LYS A 101 -6.00 -4.81 -0.95
N TYR A 102 -5.37 -4.17 -1.93
CA TYR A 102 -5.37 -2.71 -2.03
C TYR A 102 -6.76 -2.13 -2.37
N ALA A 103 -7.57 -2.82 -3.15
CA ALA A 103 -8.96 -2.43 -3.40
C ALA A 103 -9.79 -2.43 -2.11
N LYS A 104 -9.69 -3.48 -1.31
CA LYS A 104 -10.34 -3.56 0.02
C LYS A 104 -9.86 -2.48 0.97
N LEU A 105 -8.55 -2.22 1.01
CA LEU A 105 -7.98 -1.12 1.80
C LEU A 105 -8.58 0.23 1.39
N SER A 106 -8.76 0.48 0.09
CA SER A 106 -9.43 1.70 -0.42
C SER A 106 -10.85 1.84 0.12
N GLU A 107 -11.61 0.74 0.20
CA GLU A 107 -12.95 0.74 0.79
C GLU A 107 -12.92 0.99 2.30
N SER A 108 -11.98 0.37 3.02
CA SER A 108 -11.76 0.58 4.46
C SER A 108 -11.45 2.05 4.77
N LEU A 109 -10.57 2.67 3.97
CA LEU A 109 -10.19 4.08 4.11
C LEU A 109 -11.39 5.03 3.92
N GLN A 110 -12.23 4.76 2.92
CA GLN A 110 -13.42 5.59 2.64
C GLN A 110 -14.50 5.46 3.72
N ARG A 111 -14.53 4.35 4.46
CA ARG A 111 -15.48 4.11 5.56
C ARG A 111 -14.95 4.60 6.92
N TYR A 112 -13.71 5.06 6.99
CA TYR A 112 -13.12 5.60 8.21
C TYR A 112 -13.90 6.84 8.68
N LYS A 113 -14.23 6.87 9.98
CA LYS A 113 -15.09 7.89 10.61
C LYS A 113 -14.33 8.67 11.68
#